data_AF-A0A847MXR2-F1
#
_entry.id   AF-A0A847MXR2-F1
#
_cell.length_a   1.000
_cell.length_b   1.000
_cell.length_c   1.000
_cell.angle_alpha   90.00
_cell.angle_beta   90.00
_cell.angle_gamma   90.00
#
_symmetry.space_group_name_H-M   'P 1'
#
loop_
_entity.id
_entity.type
_entity.pdbx_description
1 polymer ?
#
loop_
_entity_poly.entity_id
_entity_poly.type
_entity_poly.pdbx_seq_one_letter_code
_entity_poly.pdbx_strand_id
1 'polypeptide(L)'
;MRIDVWSDFLCPFCHLGRRQLELALAEFEHRDEVDVVWHSFQLDRGADAVVEGSNVQRIADKYGVSTEQMEETHRHMAEQAAEVGLDFQWDKATGGNSYDAHRLHHFARSVGRENEFMDRLMTAWYSEGAAIGDHGTLVRLAAEVGLEEDVVRGVLDSDSFGQDVRTDLALAHQIGITAVPTFVLDQKFGVSGAQGVESIHKAISYAWDDQGNRPEPAAGGGCGGNCGCGGGARGESEQEAAGACGGGGCGAGGCGGMCGTHDEAEAHQH
;
A
#
# COMPACT_ATOMS: atom_id res chain seq x y z
N MET A 1 11.43 11.73 -2.20
CA MET A 1 11.11 10.28 -2.24
C MET A 1 9.75 10.05 -1.60
N ARG A 2 8.94 9.11 -2.08
CA ARG A 2 7.65 8.76 -1.46
C ARG A 2 7.75 7.44 -0.69
N ILE A 3 7.08 7.33 0.45
CA ILE A 3 6.92 6.09 1.23
C ILE A 3 5.42 5.85 1.43
N ASP A 4 4.89 4.83 0.76
CA ASP A 4 3.50 4.39 0.94
C ASP A 4 3.45 3.35 2.07
N VAL A 5 2.57 3.53 3.06
CA VAL A 5 2.50 2.66 4.25
C VAL A 5 1.10 2.11 4.47
N TRP A 6 0.91 0.82 4.26
CA TRP A 6 -0.34 0.14 4.61
C TRP A 6 -0.35 -0.25 6.09
N SER A 7 -1.40 0.17 6.78
CA SER A 7 -1.49 0.09 8.24
C SER A 7 -2.93 -0.14 8.68
N ASP A 8 -3.10 -0.82 9.82
CA ASP A 8 -4.38 -0.95 10.51
C ASP A 8 -4.25 -0.49 11.97
N PHE A 9 -5.22 0.26 12.47
CA PHE A 9 -5.22 0.82 13.83
C PHE A 9 -5.28 -0.26 14.92
N LEU A 10 -5.79 -1.44 14.59
CA LEU A 10 -5.88 -2.60 15.49
C LEU A 10 -4.63 -3.49 15.46
N CYS A 11 -3.64 -3.17 14.63
CA CYS A 11 -2.41 -3.94 14.50
C CYS A 11 -1.29 -3.36 15.38
N PRO A 12 -0.83 -4.06 16.44
CA PRO A 12 0.17 -3.53 17.37
C PRO A 12 1.51 -3.23 16.68
N PHE A 13 1.89 -4.06 15.72
CA PHE A 13 3.09 -3.83 14.91
C PHE A 13 2.96 -2.59 14.02
N CYS A 14 1.75 -2.17 13.64
CA CYS A 14 1.57 -0.97 12.82
C CYS A 14 1.91 0.30 13.62
N HIS A 15 1.47 0.38 14.87
CA HIS A 15 1.81 1.53 15.71
C HIS A 15 3.29 1.54 16.10
N LEU A 16 3.87 0.37 16.41
CA LEU A 16 5.31 0.22 16.61
C LEU A 16 6.10 0.62 15.34
N GLY A 17 5.72 0.11 14.18
CA GLY A 17 6.38 0.40 12.91
C GLY A 17 6.27 1.87 12.51
N ARG A 18 5.13 2.51 12.78
CA ARG A 18 4.98 3.96 12.60
C ARG A 18 5.96 4.74 13.46
N ARG A 19 6.06 4.41 14.76
CA ARG A 19 7.01 5.06 15.66
C ARG A 19 8.45 4.84 15.22
N GLN A 20 8.78 3.64 14.76
CA GLN A 20 10.11 3.34 14.24
C GLN A 20 10.43 4.15 12.96
N LEU A 21 9.45 4.31 12.06
CA LEU A 21 9.58 5.16 10.86
C LEU A 21 9.79 6.63 11.24
N GLU A 22 9.02 7.18 12.17
CA GLU A 22 9.19 8.55 12.67
C GLU A 22 10.61 8.77 13.21
N LEU A 23 11.10 7.84 14.04
CA LEU A 23 12.45 7.90 14.62
C LEU A 23 13.53 7.78 13.54
N ALA A 24 13.36 6.88 12.57
CA ALA A 24 14.29 6.72 11.46
C ALA A 24 14.33 7.99 10.58
N LEU A 25 13.19 8.59 10.27
CA LEU A 25 13.14 9.84 9.51
C LEU A 25 13.71 11.02 10.30
N ALA A 26 13.62 11.03 11.63
CA ALA A 26 14.20 12.09 12.44
C ALA A 26 15.74 12.18 12.29
N GLU A 27 16.40 11.04 12.07
CA GLU A 27 17.85 10.92 11.85
C GLU A 27 18.27 11.02 10.37
N PHE A 28 17.31 10.99 9.44
CA PHE A 28 17.57 10.99 8.01
C PHE A 28 17.84 12.41 7.48
N GLU A 29 18.99 12.61 6.83
CA GLU A 29 19.43 13.93 6.34
C GLU A 29 18.42 14.59 5.38
N HIS A 30 17.79 13.81 4.51
CA HIS A 30 16.85 14.29 3.49
C HIS A 30 15.38 14.15 3.90
N ARG A 31 15.08 14.09 5.21
CA ARG A 31 13.70 13.83 5.70
C ARG A 31 12.65 14.80 5.15
N ASP A 32 13.02 16.06 4.93
CA ASP A 32 12.09 17.10 4.45
C ASP A 32 11.70 16.89 2.97
N GLU A 33 12.41 15.99 2.27
CA GLU A 33 12.15 15.58 0.89
C GLU A 33 11.44 14.22 0.82
N VAL A 34 11.04 13.66 1.97
CA VAL A 34 10.31 12.40 2.07
C VAL A 34 8.82 12.68 2.29
N ASP A 35 7.98 12.19 1.38
CA ASP A 35 6.52 12.21 1.50
C ASP A 35 6.04 10.85 2.01
N VAL A 36 5.46 10.81 3.22
CA VAL A 36 4.91 9.59 3.81
C VAL A 36 3.41 9.60 3.61
N VAL A 37 2.87 8.57 2.95
CA VAL A 37 1.43 8.43 2.74
C VAL A 37 0.92 7.15 3.36
N TRP A 38 0.00 7.30 4.30
CA TRP A 38 -0.65 6.18 4.97
C TRP A 38 -1.79 5.61 4.11
N HIS A 39 -1.95 4.31 4.10
CA HIS A 39 -3.00 3.64 3.38
C HIS A 39 -3.77 2.74 4.35
N SER A 40 -5.09 2.77 4.21
CA SER A 40 -5.99 1.97 5.01
C SER A 40 -5.79 0.47 4.73
N PHE A 41 -5.66 -0.32 5.80
CA PHE A 41 -5.74 -1.78 5.76
C PHE A 41 -6.68 -2.27 6.86
N GLN A 42 -7.35 -3.41 6.64
CA GLN A 42 -8.22 -4.02 7.65
C GLN A 42 -7.85 -5.48 7.83
N LEU A 43 -7.38 -5.84 9.03
CA LEU A 43 -7.07 -7.20 9.44
C LEU A 43 -8.32 -8.08 9.58
N ASP A 44 -9.46 -7.46 9.90
CA ASP A 44 -10.74 -8.14 10.04
C ASP A 44 -11.90 -7.22 9.61
N ARG A 45 -12.41 -7.46 8.41
CA ARG A 45 -13.53 -6.69 7.84
C ARG A 45 -14.90 -7.14 8.36
N GLY A 46 -14.97 -8.33 8.95
CA GLY A 46 -16.22 -8.96 9.39
C GLY A 46 -16.51 -8.76 10.87
N ALA A 47 -15.61 -8.09 11.61
CA ALA A 47 -15.80 -7.81 13.02
C ALA A 47 -16.99 -6.85 13.26
N ASP A 48 -17.71 -7.07 14.36
CA ASP A 48 -18.68 -6.11 14.87
C ASP A 48 -17.99 -4.80 15.25
N ALA A 49 -18.75 -3.69 15.25
CA ALA A 49 -18.23 -2.36 15.57
C ALA A 49 -17.48 -2.35 16.91
N VAL A 50 -18.08 -2.92 17.95
CA VAL A 50 -17.46 -3.13 19.25
C VAL A 50 -17.64 -4.59 19.64
N VAL A 51 -16.55 -5.21 20.10
CA VAL A 51 -16.57 -6.58 20.61
C VAL A 51 -16.27 -6.54 22.11
N GLU A 52 -17.22 -7.03 22.90
CA GLU A 52 -17.05 -7.18 24.35
C GLU A 52 -16.14 -8.36 24.70
N GLY A 53 -15.51 -8.29 25.87
CA GLY A 53 -14.65 -9.35 26.40
C GLY A 53 -13.16 -9.14 26.12
N SER A 54 -12.37 -10.18 26.43
CA SER A 54 -10.91 -10.11 26.31
C SER A 54 -10.48 -10.13 24.83
N ASN A 55 -9.86 -9.05 24.38
CA ASN A 55 -9.28 -8.99 23.04
C ASN A 55 -8.17 -10.04 22.86
N VAL A 56 -7.38 -10.28 23.92
CA VAL A 56 -6.31 -11.30 23.93
C VAL A 56 -6.88 -12.71 23.71
N GLN A 57 -7.97 -13.06 24.39
CA GLN A 57 -8.64 -14.35 24.20
C GLN A 57 -9.09 -14.51 22.74
N ARG A 58 -9.73 -13.49 22.19
CA ARG A 58 -10.22 -13.51 20.81
C ARG A 58 -9.09 -13.69 19.80
N ILE A 59 -7.97 -13.02 20.01
CA ILE A 59 -6.78 -13.17 19.17
C ILE A 59 -6.21 -14.59 19.33
N ALA A 60 -6.13 -15.11 20.56
CA ALA A 60 -5.68 -16.48 20.82
C ALA A 60 -6.55 -17.51 20.07
N ASP A 61 -7.87 -17.36 20.11
CA ASP A 61 -8.83 -18.22 19.41
C ASP A 61 -8.64 -18.14 17.88
N LYS A 62 -8.43 -16.93 17.33
CA LYS A 62 -8.17 -16.71 15.90
C LYS A 62 -6.90 -17.42 15.41
N TYR A 63 -5.84 -17.42 16.23
CA TYR A 63 -4.55 -18.03 15.89
C TYR A 63 -4.42 -19.48 16.39
N GLY A 64 -5.42 -20.01 17.10
CA GLY A 64 -5.41 -21.39 17.61
C GLY A 64 -4.36 -21.65 18.69
N VAL A 65 -4.05 -20.64 19.52
CA VAL A 65 -3.07 -20.73 20.61
C VAL A 65 -3.74 -20.56 21.98
N SER A 66 -3.03 -20.88 23.07
CA SER A 66 -3.57 -20.63 24.41
C SER A 66 -3.58 -19.13 24.73
N THR A 67 -4.49 -18.73 25.62
CA THR A 67 -4.57 -17.36 26.12
C THR A 67 -3.27 -16.93 26.79
N GLU A 68 -2.68 -17.80 27.61
CA GLU A 68 -1.39 -17.57 28.29
C GLU A 68 -0.27 -17.29 27.29
N GLN A 69 -0.17 -18.09 26.21
CA GLN A 69 0.83 -17.87 25.16
C GLN A 69 0.59 -16.54 24.42
N MET A 70 -0.67 -16.15 24.21
CA MET A 70 -1.02 -14.88 23.58
C MET A 70 -0.74 -13.69 24.51
N GLU A 71 -0.95 -13.83 25.81
CA GLU A 71 -0.57 -12.83 26.82
C GLU A 71 0.95 -12.62 26.86
N GLU A 72 1.75 -13.69 26.81
CA GLU A 72 3.21 -13.60 26.70
C GLU A 72 3.65 -12.84 25.43
N THR A 73 3.00 -13.13 24.30
CA THR A 73 3.27 -12.44 23.03
C THR A 73 2.95 -10.94 23.13
N HIS A 74 1.82 -10.58 23.72
CA HIS A 74 1.44 -9.18 23.92
C HIS A 74 2.38 -8.47 24.91
N ARG A 75 2.81 -9.16 25.96
CA ARG A 75 3.76 -8.62 26.93
C ARG A 75 5.10 -8.30 26.31
N HIS A 76 5.65 -9.22 25.52
CA HIS A 76 6.90 -8.98 24.79
C HIS A 76 6.77 -7.79 23.83
N MET A 77 5.63 -7.69 23.14
CA MET A 77 5.37 -6.56 22.25
C MET A 77 5.25 -5.23 23.00
N ALA A 78 4.68 -5.23 24.21
CA ALA A 78 4.65 -4.04 25.06
C ALA A 78 6.04 -3.62 25.55
N GLU A 79 6.93 -4.58 25.83
CA GLU A 79 8.34 -4.30 26.16
C GLU A 79 9.05 -3.61 24.97
N GLN A 80 8.88 -4.14 23.75
CA GLN A 80 9.45 -3.53 22.53
C GLN A 80 8.86 -2.13 22.25
N ALA A 81 7.57 -1.94 22.52
CA ALA A 81 6.90 -0.65 22.36
C ALA A 81 7.46 0.38 23.36
N ALA A 82 7.74 -0.04 24.60
CA ALA A 82 8.31 0.82 25.64
C ALA A 82 9.71 1.34 25.27
N GLU A 83 10.53 0.56 24.56
CA GLU A 83 11.85 0.98 24.08
C GLU A 83 11.79 2.20 23.15
N VAL A 84 10.68 2.38 22.44
CA VAL A 84 10.46 3.51 21.52
C VAL A 84 9.51 4.58 22.09
N GLY A 85 9.20 4.49 23.38
CA GLY A 85 8.41 5.47 24.14
C GLY A 85 6.89 5.28 24.03
N LEU A 86 6.42 4.09 23.67
CA LEU A 86 4.99 3.77 23.58
C LEU A 86 4.54 2.98 24.81
N ASP A 87 3.36 3.29 25.34
CA ASP A 87 2.78 2.62 26.49
C ASP A 87 1.65 1.67 26.06
N PHE A 88 1.97 0.39 25.87
CA PHE A 88 1.01 -0.63 25.44
C PHE A 88 0.36 -1.33 26.63
N GLN A 89 -0.91 -0.98 26.84
CA GLN A 89 -1.81 -1.54 27.85
C GLN A 89 -2.68 -2.62 27.19
N TRP A 90 -2.04 -3.71 26.77
CA TRP A 90 -2.67 -4.79 25.99
C TRP A 90 -3.87 -5.45 26.70
N ASP A 91 -3.90 -5.39 28.03
CA ASP A 91 -4.95 -5.89 28.90
C ASP A 91 -6.24 -5.04 28.81
N LYS A 92 -6.12 -3.77 28.42
CA LYS A 92 -7.24 -2.84 28.23
C LYS A 92 -7.74 -2.80 26.79
N ALA A 93 -6.97 -3.33 25.84
CA ALA A 93 -7.30 -3.26 24.43
C ALA A 93 -8.66 -3.93 24.16
N THR A 94 -9.51 -3.24 23.41
CA THR A 94 -10.85 -3.72 23.05
C THR A 94 -10.87 -4.22 21.62
N GLY A 95 -11.69 -5.24 21.35
CA GLY A 95 -11.93 -5.68 19.97
C GLY A 95 -12.94 -4.78 19.26
N GLY A 96 -12.92 -4.78 17.94
CA GLY A 96 -13.89 -4.02 17.15
C GLY A 96 -13.50 -3.95 15.68
N ASN A 97 -14.27 -3.17 14.94
CA ASN A 97 -14.04 -2.90 13.53
C ASN A 97 -13.29 -1.56 13.35
N SER A 98 -12.29 -1.51 12.47
CA SER A 98 -11.51 -0.29 12.20
C SER A 98 -11.99 0.51 10.98
N TYR A 99 -13.05 0.09 10.28
CA TYR A 99 -13.51 0.74 9.05
C TYR A 99 -13.84 2.22 9.23
N ASP A 100 -14.64 2.58 10.24
CA ASP A 100 -15.01 3.97 10.48
C ASP A 100 -13.84 4.82 11.00
N ALA A 101 -12.91 4.21 11.76
CA ALA A 101 -11.63 4.82 12.09
C ALA A 101 -10.81 5.18 10.84
N HIS A 102 -10.72 4.27 9.86
CA HIS A 102 -10.05 4.53 8.58
C HIS A 102 -10.74 5.62 7.76
N ARG A 103 -12.08 5.68 7.78
CA ARG A 103 -12.81 6.77 7.12
C ARG A 103 -12.51 8.13 7.74
N LEU A 104 -12.47 8.21 9.06
CA LEU A 104 -12.09 9.44 9.76
C LEU A 104 -10.62 9.80 9.57
N HIS A 105 -9.74 8.82 9.40
CA HIS A 105 -8.35 9.05 9.00
C HIS A 105 -8.25 9.77 7.65
N HIS A 106 -8.98 9.32 6.63
CA HIS A 106 -9.03 10.01 5.34
C HIS A 106 -9.65 11.41 5.45
N PHE A 107 -10.68 11.58 6.28
CA PHE A 107 -11.22 12.90 6.58
C PHE A 107 -10.17 13.82 7.23
N ALA A 108 -9.47 13.34 8.26
CA ALA A 108 -8.43 14.08 8.95
C ALA A 108 -7.30 14.49 7.99
N ARG A 109 -6.90 13.62 7.06
CA ARG A 109 -5.98 13.97 5.96
C ARG A 109 -6.49 15.12 5.11
N SER A 110 -7.77 15.09 4.71
CA SER A 110 -8.34 16.14 3.84
C SER A 110 -8.31 17.54 4.45
N VAL A 111 -8.19 17.63 5.78
CA VAL A 111 -8.11 18.90 6.54
C VAL A 111 -6.74 19.14 7.19
N GLY A 112 -5.73 18.33 6.87
CA GLY A 112 -4.36 18.50 7.37
C GLY A 112 -4.16 18.17 8.85
N ARG A 113 -4.94 17.22 9.39
CA ARG A 113 -4.89 16.73 10.78
C ARG A 113 -4.63 15.23 10.89
N GLU A 114 -4.09 14.64 9.83
CA GLU A 114 -3.86 13.19 9.74
C GLU A 114 -3.01 12.66 10.88
N ASN A 115 -1.83 13.24 11.09
CA ASN A 115 -0.88 12.77 12.09
C ASN A 115 -1.47 12.89 13.49
N GLU A 116 -2.04 14.05 13.84
CA GLU A 116 -2.65 14.28 15.16
C GLU A 116 -3.78 13.28 15.41
N PHE A 117 -4.64 13.02 14.41
CA PHE A 117 -5.74 12.06 14.54
C PHE A 117 -5.24 10.62 14.69
N MET A 118 -4.28 10.19 13.86
CA MET A 118 -3.71 8.85 13.96
C MET A 118 -3.02 8.62 15.31
N ASP A 119 -2.24 9.60 15.77
CA ASP A 119 -1.57 9.57 17.09
C ASP A 119 -2.61 9.37 18.18
N ARG A 120 -3.62 10.24 18.20
CA ARG A 120 -4.65 10.23 19.24
C ARG A 120 -5.43 8.92 19.25
N LEU A 121 -5.83 8.44 18.08
CA LEU A 121 -6.61 7.22 17.94
C LEU A 121 -5.83 5.99 18.39
N MET A 122 -4.56 5.87 17.98
CA MET A 122 -3.71 4.77 18.39
C MET A 122 -3.42 4.82 19.90
N THR A 123 -3.11 5.99 20.47
CA THR A 123 -2.97 6.13 21.94
C THR A 123 -4.26 5.75 22.67
N ALA A 124 -5.43 6.17 22.17
CA ALA A 124 -6.72 5.82 22.76
C ALA A 124 -6.91 4.31 22.85
N TRP A 125 -6.58 3.58 21.78
CA TRP A 125 -6.77 2.15 21.73
C TRP A 125 -5.71 1.39 22.54
N TYR A 126 -4.43 1.69 22.30
CA TYR A 126 -3.29 0.95 22.85
C TYR A 126 -3.01 1.26 24.32
N SER A 127 -3.25 2.49 24.76
CA SER A 127 -2.90 2.95 26.12
C SER A 127 -4.12 3.15 27.00
N GLU A 128 -5.23 3.62 26.43
CA GLU A 128 -6.44 3.99 27.19
C GLU A 128 -7.56 2.93 27.15
N GLY A 129 -7.48 1.96 26.22
CA GLY A 129 -8.50 0.92 26.06
C GLY A 129 -9.80 1.40 25.39
N ALA A 130 -9.76 2.50 24.65
CA ALA A 130 -10.92 3.06 23.98
C ALA A 130 -11.41 2.15 22.83
N ALA A 131 -12.74 1.99 22.69
CA ALA A 131 -13.35 1.22 21.61
C ALA A 131 -13.43 2.05 20.32
N ILE A 132 -12.48 1.85 19.39
CA ILE A 132 -12.37 2.68 18.18
C ILE A 132 -13.40 2.36 17.08
N GLY A 133 -14.23 1.34 17.25
CA GLY A 133 -15.40 1.13 16.39
C GLY A 133 -16.69 1.73 16.95
N ASP A 134 -16.67 2.29 18.18
CA ASP A 134 -17.79 3.06 18.72
C ASP A 134 -17.77 4.49 18.16
N HIS A 135 -18.89 4.90 17.55
CA HIS A 135 -19.04 6.24 16.96
C HIS A 135 -18.90 7.34 18.01
N GLY A 136 -19.44 7.17 19.22
CA GLY A 136 -19.34 8.17 20.29
C GLY A 136 -17.89 8.40 20.71
N THR A 137 -17.11 7.32 20.79
CA THR A 137 -15.67 7.35 21.03
C THR A 137 -14.93 8.02 19.89
N LEU A 138 -15.19 7.65 18.64
CA LEU A 138 -14.55 8.27 17.48
C LEU A 138 -14.81 9.79 17.39
N VAL A 139 -16.03 10.24 17.64
CA VAL A 139 -16.37 11.68 17.68
C VAL A 139 -15.55 12.41 18.74
N ARG A 140 -15.50 11.86 19.96
CA ARG A 140 -14.73 12.45 21.07
C ARG A 140 -13.24 12.55 20.70
N LEU A 141 -12.65 11.47 20.21
CA LEU A 141 -11.22 11.43 19.85
C LEU A 141 -10.89 12.39 18.70
N ALA A 142 -11.76 12.49 17.71
CA ALA A 142 -11.62 13.44 16.61
C ALA A 142 -11.68 14.90 17.08
N ALA A 143 -12.60 15.22 18.01
CA ALA A 143 -12.72 16.55 18.59
C ALA A 143 -11.48 16.99 19.38
N GLU A 144 -10.86 16.06 20.10
CA GLU A 144 -9.64 16.33 20.89
C GLU A 144 -8.45 16.78 20.02
N VAL A 145 -8.43 16.43 18.73
CA VAL A 145 -7.41 16.86 17.75
C VAL A 145 -7.87 18.02 16.86
N GLY A 146 -9.00 18.63 17.19
CA GLY A 146 -9.54 19.81 16.51
C GLY A 146 -10.34 19.53 15.24
N LEU A 147 -10.89 18.32 15.08
CA LEU A 147 -11.88 18.03 14.05
C LEU A 147 -13.29 18.44 14.53
N GLU A 148 -14.05 19.12 13.67
CA GLU A 148 -15.40 19.60 14.02
C GLU A 148 -16.37 18.44 14.25
N GLU A 149 -16.92 18.33 15.47
CA GLU A 149 -17.74 17.19 15.88
C GLU A 149 -18.92 16.92 14.94
N ASP A 150 -19.63 17.96 14.50
CA ASP A 150 -20.80 17.80 13.63
C ASP A 150 -20.42 17.28 12.24
N VAL A 151 -19.23 17.65 11.74
CA VAL A 151 -18.71 17.11 10.48
C VAL A 151 -18.31 15.66 10.67
N VAL A 152 -17.64 15.32 11.78
CA VAL A 152 -17.25 13.95 12.12
C VAL A 152 -18.48 13.04 12.22
N ARG A 153 -19.53 13.47 12.92
CA ARG A 153 -20.82 12.77 12.96
C ARG A 153 -21.41 12.59 11.55
N GLY A 154 -21.40 13.63 10.73
CA GLY A 154 -21.87 13.54 9.34
C GLY A 154 -21.07 12.54 8.49
N VAL A 155 -19.76 12.41 8.72
CA VAL A 155 -18.97 11.34 8.12
C VAL A 155 -19.49 10.00 8.63
N LEU A 156 -19.50 9.77 9.95
CA LEU A 156 -19.91 8.49 10.55
C LEU A 156 -21.34 8.04 10.18
N ASP A 157 -22.28 8.98 10.02
CA ASP A 157 -23.67 8.71 9.63
C ASP A 157 -23.86 8.47 8.11
N SER A 158 -22.80 8.60 7.30
CA SER A 158 -22.80 8.39 5.85
C SER A 158 -21.77 7.33 5.42
N ASP A 159 -21.51 7.18 4.11
CA ASP A 159 -20.35 6.42 3.57
C ASP A 159 -19.25 7.37 3.05
N SER A 160 -19.20 8.62 3.53
CA SER A 160 -18.14 9.57 3.18
C SER A 160 -16.77 8.96 3.50
N PHE A 161 -15.80 9.11 2.58
CA PHE A 161 -14.47 8.48 2.62
C PHE A 161 -14.43 6.95 2.54
N GLY A 162 -15.58 6.26 2.42
CA GLY A 162 -15.61 4.82 2.26
C GLY A 162 -14.95 4.35 0.96
N GLN A 163 -15.04 5.15 -0.11
CA GLN A 163 -14.38 4.85 -1.37
C GLN A 163 -12.85 4.91 -1.27
N ASP A 164 -12.31 5.84 -0.49
CA ASP A 164 -10.87 5.96 -0.26
C ASP A 164 -10.35 4.71 0.46
N VAL A 165 -11.01 4.29 1.53
CA VAL A 165 -10.68 3.04 2.26
C VAL A 165 -10.72 1.84 1.33
N ARG A 166 -11.78 1.69 0.53
CA ARG A 166 -11.90 0.57 -0.42
C ARG A 166 -10.82 0.59 -1.50
N THR A 167 -10.39 1.78 -1.92
CA THR A 167 -9.33 1.97 -2.92
C THR A 167 -7.98 1.54 -2.35
N ASP A 168 -7.63 1.96 -1.13
CA ASP A 168 -6.40 1.54 -0.45
C ASP A 168 -6.33 0.02 -0.26
N LEU A 169 -7.45 -0.59 0.12
CA LEU A 169 -7.58 -2.04 0.29
C LEU A 169 -7.45 -2.80 -1.04
N ALA A 170 -8.01 -2.26 -2.12
CA ALA A 170 -7.90 -2.86 -3.45
C ALA A 170 -6.45 -2.76 -3.97
N LEU A 171 -5.79 -1.62 -3.74
CA LEU A 171 -4.40 -1.41 -4.11
C LEU A 171 -3.47 -2.37 -3.34
N ALA A 172 -3.66 -2.50 -2.02
CA ALA A 172 -2.92 -3.47 -1.20
C ALA A 172 -2.99 -4.89 -1.79
N HIS A 173 -4.19 -5.33 -2.15
CA HIS A 173 -4.40 -6.64 -2.75
C HIS A 173 -3.75 -6.76 -4.13
N GLN A 174 -3.85 -5.73 -4.97
CA GLN A 174 -3.27 -5.72 -6.32
C GLN A 174 -1.74 -5.85 -6.30
N ILE A 175 -1.07 -5.24 -5.32
CA ILE A 175 0.39 -5.30 -5.18
C ILE A 175 0.86 -6.42 -4.24
N GLY A 176 -0.05 -7.30 -3.79
CA GLY A 176 0.28 -8.50 -3.04
C GLY A 176 0.57 -8.30 -1.55
N ILE A 177 0.13 -7.18 -0.95
CA ILE A 177 0.26 -6.94 0.49
C ILE A 177 -0.74 -7.81 1.26
N THR A 178 -0.19 -8.73 2.07
CA THR A 178 -0.97 -9.66 2.91
C THR A 178 -0.73 -9.45 4.41
N ALA A 179 0.24 -8.60 4.78
CA ALA A 179 0.61 -8.30 6.16
C ALA A 179 0.88 -6.81 6.34
N VAL A 180 0.65 -6.30 7.55
CA VAL A 180 0.87 -4.90 7.93
C VAL A 180 1.68 -4.79 9.23
N PRO A 181 2.47 -3.73 9.43
CA PRO A 181 2.69 -2.62 8.49
C PRO A 181 3.50 -3.08 7.28
N THR A 182 3.20 -2.55 6.11
CA THR A 182 4.06 -2.71 4.94
C THR A 182 4.40 -1.34 4.38
N PHE A 183 5.70 -1.07 4.26
CA PHE A 183 6.26 0.16 3.72
C PHE A 183 6.71 -0.11 2.29
N VAL A 184 6.26 0.70 1.34
CA VAL A 184 6.69 0.67 -0.05
C VAL A 184 7.44 1.95 -0.33
N LEU A 185 8.76 1.83 -0.49
CA LEU A 185 9.67 2.96 -0.71
C LEU A 185 9.85 3.19 -2.21
N ASP A 186 9.58 4.42 -2.63
CA ASP A 186 9.66 4.91 -4.01
C ASP A 186 8.94 4.00 -5.02
N GLN A 187 7.83 3.38 -4.60
CA GLN A 187 7.04 2.43 -5.39
C GLN A 187 7.83 1.22 -5.92
N LYS A 188 9.00 0.93 -5.33
CA LYS A 188 9.94 -0.08 -5.83
C LYS A 188 10.34 -1.11 -4.77
N PHE A 189 10.58 -0.67 -3.54
CA PHE A 189 11.11 -1.56 -2.48
C PHE A 189 10.06 -1.78 -1.40
N GLY A 190 9.76 -3.04 -1.10
CA GLY A 190 8.85 -3.40 -0.01
C GLY A 190 9.60 -3.79 1.26
N VAL A 191 9.19 -3.24 2.39
CA VAL A 191 9.61 -3.64 3.74
C VAL A 191 8.36 -4.04 4.51
N SER A 192 8.30 -5.27 5.01
CA SER A 192 7.14 -5.78 5.75
C SER A 192 7.46 -5.97 7.22
N GLY A 193 6.55 -5.52 8.10
CA GLY A 193 6.65 -5.60 9.55
C GLY A 193 7.43 -4.46 10.21
N ALA A 194 7.35 -4.39 11.53
CA ALA A 194 8.11 -3.46 12.37
C ALA A 194 9.55 -3.96 12.56
N GLN A 195 10.42 -3.70 11.58
CA GLN A 195 11.79 -4.25 11.50
C GLN A 195 12.82 -3.54 12.41
N GLY A 196 12.41 -2.57 13.22
CA GLY A 196 13.29 -1.74 14.05
C GLY A 196 13.76 -0.47 13.34
N VAL A 197 14.14 0.54 14.14
CA VAL A 197 14.55 1.88 13.67
C VAL A 197 15.73 1.79 12.69
N GLU A 198 16.78 1.05 13.05
CA GLU A 198 17.97 0.92 12.20
C GLU A 198 17.67 0.29 10.83
N SER A 199 16.83 -0.75 10.80
CA SER A 199 16.48 -1.46 9.57
C SER A 199 15.65 -0.58 8.65
N ILE A 200 14.68 0.16 9.21
CA ILE A 200 13.86 1.12 8.46
C ILE A 200 14.75 2.26 7.93
N HIS A 201 15.65 2.82 8.75
CA HIS A 201 16.59 3.86 8.32
C HIS A 201 17.49 3.37 7.16
N LYS A 202 18.04 2.15 7.26
CA LYS A 202 18.84 1.54 6.19
C LYS A 202 18.04 1.38 4.89
N ALA A 203 16.78 0.95 4.98
CA ALA A 203 15.91 0.83 3.81
C ALA A 203 15.61 2.19 3.16
N ILE A 204 15.33 3.22 3.96
CA ILE A 204 15.11 4.59 3.49
C ILE A 204 16.36 5.12 2.78
N SER A 205 17.52 4.97 3.41
CA SER A 205 18.81 5.40 2.85
C SER A 205 19.09 4.70 1.52
N TYR A 206 18.89 3.39 1.47
CA TYR A 206 19.09 2.61 0.25
C TYR A 206 18.15 3.04 -0.89
N ALA A 207 16.86 3.24 -0.59
CA ALA A 207 15.89 3.69 -1.59
C ALA A 207 16.19 5.11 -2.08
N TRP A 208 16.69 5.98 -1.21
CA TRP A 208 17.12 7.33 -1.56
C TRP A 208 18.32 7.33 -2.51
N ASP A 209 19.36 6.55 -2.19
CA ASP A 209 20.57 6.46 -3.02
C ASP A 209 20.28 5.85 -4.41
N ASP A 210 19.35 4.90 -4.48
CA ASP A 210 18.92 4.29 -5.75
C ASP A 210 18.21 5.28 -6.68
N GLN A 211 17.71 6.42 -6.20
CA GLN A 211 17.13 7.46 -7.06
C GLN A 211 18.13 8.00 -8.10
N GLY A 212 19.43 7.97 -7.78
CA GLY A 212 20.51 8.32 -8.73
C GLY A 212 20.71 7.31 -9.87
N ASN A 213 20.07 6.13 -9.78
CA ASN A 213 20.16 5.04 -10.75
C ASN A 213 18.89 4.91 -11.62
N ARG A 214 17.98 5.90 -11.56
CA ARG A 214 16.85 5.97 -12.49
C ARG A 214 17.38 6.13 -13.92
N PRO A 215 16.96 5.28 -14.88
CA PRO A 215 17.26 5.53 -16.28
C PRO A 215 16.71 6.92 -16.64
N GLU A 216 17.55 7.77 -17.23
CA GLU A 216 17.07 9.04 -17.77
C GLU A 216 15.86 8.75 -18.66
N PRO A 217 14.76 9.52 -18.53
CA PRO A 217 13.62 9.35 -19.41
C PRO A 217 14.15 9.45 -20.84
N ALA A 218 14.00 8.35 -21.60
CA ALA A 218 14.51 8.28 -22.96
C ALA A 218 14.04 9.54 -23.70
N ALA A 219 14.99 10.39 -24.09
CA ALA A 219 14.70 11.58 -24.88
C ALA A 219 13.81 11.15 -26.02
N GLY A 220 12.58 11.69 -26.05
CA GLY A 220 11.49 11.20 -26.90
C GLY A 220 11.97 10.99 -28.34
N GLY A 221 12.36 9.76 -28.64
CA GLY A 221 12.59 9.28 -29.98
C GLY A 221 11.22 9.16 -30.59
N GLY A 222 10.72 10.28 -31.12
CA GLY A 222 9.48 10.33 -31.85
C GLY A 222 9.49 9.16 -32.82
N CYS A 223 8.48 8.30 -32.70
CA CYS A 223 8.22 7.29 -33.71
C CYS A 223 7.96 8.07 -35.00
N GLY A 224 9.00 8.22 -35.83
CA GLY A 224 8.93 8.74 -37.19
C GLY A 224 8.22 7.73 -38.08
N GLY A 225 7.00 7.36 -37.69
CA GLY A 225 6.07 6.63 -38.52
C GLY A 225 5.59 7.57 -39.61
N ASN A 226 6.33 7.64 -40.71
CA ASN A 226 5.78 8.14 -41.97
C ASN A 226 4.73 7.13 -42.47
N CYS A 227 3.58 7.08 -41.80
CA CYS A 227 2.36 6.52 -42.33
C CYS A 227 1.68 7.62 -43.16
N GLY A 228 2.25 7.89 -44.33
CA GLY A 228 1.64 8.77 -45.32
C GLY A 228 0.35 8.16 -45.85
N CYS A 229 -0.79 8.52 -45.25
CA CYS A 229 -2.09 8.40 -45.90
C CYS A 229 -2.16 9.40 -47.05
N GLY A 230 -2.60 8.93 -48.21
CA GLY A 230 -2.58 9.67 -49.46
C GLY A 230 -3.28 11.04 -49.42
N GLY A 231 -2.63 12.02 -50.03
CA GLY A 231 -3.20 13.32 -50.39
C GLY A 231 -2.50 13.78 -51.67
N GLY A 232 -3.24 13.79 -52.77
CA GLY A 232 -2.69 13.98 -54.12
C GLY A 232 -2.12 15.37 -54.37
N ALA A 233 -1.09 15.42 -55.21
CA ALA A 233 -0.76 16.58 -56.02
C ALA A 233 -0.17 16.09 -57.35
N ARG A 234 -0.77 16.60 -58.43
CA ARG A 234 -0.48 16.29 -59.84
C ARG A 234 0.87 16.87 -60.28
N GLY A 235 1.55 16.17 -61.17
CA GLY A 235 2.66 16.68 -61.98
C GLY A 235 3.00 15.70 -63.10
N GLU A 236 2.70 16.09 -64.33
CA GLU A 236 2.90 15.39 -65.62
C GLU A 236 4.39 15.06 -65.85
N SER A 237 4.84 14.01 -66.57
CA SER A 237 4.56 13.68 -67.98
C SER A 237 5.12 12.29 -68.39
N GLU A 238 4.34 11.57 -69.21
CA GLU A 238 4.67 10.69 -70.36
C GLU A 238 5.86 9.69 -70.32
N GLN A 239 5.58 8.38 -70.40
CA GLN A 239 5.62 7.58 -71.66
C GLN A 239 5.25 6.09 -71.44
N GLU A 240 4.63 5.53 -72.48
CA GLU A 240 3.90 4.26 -72.56
C GLU A 240 4.76 2.99 -72.48
N ALA A 241 4.22 1.91 -71.90
CA ALA A 241 4.10 0.61 -72.57
C ALA A 241 3.24 -0.37 -71.75
N ALA A 242 2.32 -1.04 -72.45
CA ALA A 242 1.24 -1.89 -71.95
C ALA A 242 1.68 -3.19 -71.26
N GLY A 243 0.86 -3.68 -70.32
CA GLY A 243 1.01 -5.03 -69.77
C GLY A 243 0.02 -5.37 -68.66
N ALA A 244 -1.19 -5.80 -69.04
CA ALA A 244 -2.12 -6.70 -68.35
C ALA A 244 -2.28 -6.63 -66.80
N CYS A 245 -3.45 -6.16 -66.36
CA CYS A 245 -4.01 -6.53 -65.06
C CYS A 245 -4.39 -8.02 -65.06
N GLY A 246 -3.59 -8.85 -64.39
CA GLY A 246 -3.91 -10.23 -64.05
C GLY A 246 -3.98 -10.38 -62.54
N GLY A 247 -5.15 -10.75 -62.02
CA GLY A 247 -5.35 -11.02 -60.60
C GLY A 247 -4.56 -12.22 -60.10
N GLY A 248 -4.14 -12.16 -58.84
CA GLY A 248 -3.52 -13.28 -58.13
C GLY A 248 -3.40 -12.96 -56.65
N GLY A 249 -4.17 -13.67 -55.83
CA GLY A 249 -4.13 -13.55 -54.38
C GLY A 249 -2.79 -13.99 -53.80
N CYS A 250 -2.36 -13.32 -52.74
CA CYS A 250 -1.20 -13.74 -51.96
C CYS A 250 -1.64 -14.82 -50.96
N GLY A 251 -1.34 -16.06 -51.30
CA GLY A 251 -1.35 -17.20 -50.39
C GLY A 251 -0.17 -17.12 -49.41
N ALA A 252 -0.39 -17.66 -48.21
CA ALA A 252 0.60 -17.85 -47.18
C ALA A 252 1.64 -18.91 -47.61
N GLY A 253 2.93 -18.60 -47.41
CA GLY A 253 4.04 -19.52 -47.64
C GLY A 253 5.35 -18.89 -47.18
N GLY A 254 6.01 -19.53 -46.21
CA GLY A 254 7.14 -18.98 -45.48
C GLY A 254 8.50 -19.05 -46.19
N CYS A 255 9.45 -18.31 -45.64
CA CYS A 255 10.88 -18.48 -45.89
C CYS A 255 11.51 -19.15 -44.66
N GLY A 256 11.93 -20.41 -44.85
CA GLY A 256 12.90 -21.07 -43.99
C GLY A 256 14.34 -20.79 -44.46
N GLY A 257 15.28 -20.90 -43.52
CA GLY A 257 16.71 -20.96 -43.77
C GLY A 257 17.41 -21.64 -42.59
N MET A 258 17.76 -22.92 -42.78
CA MET A 258 18.50 -23.79 -41.84
C MET A 258 20.00 -23.51 -41.84
N CYS A 259 20.64 -23.69 -40.67
CA CYS A 259 21.95 -24.31 -40.41
C CYS A 259 22.02 -24.53 -38.87
N GLY A 260 22.36 -25.67 -38.26
CA GLY A 260 22.86 -26.96 -38.72
C GLY A 260 22.69 -28.01 -37.61
N THR A 261 23.07 -29.23 -37.95
CA THR A 261 22.76 -30.54 -37.37
C THR A 261 23.59 -30.96 -36.15
N HIS A 262 23.02 -31.74 -35.23
CA HIS A 262 23.41 -33.14 -34.95
C HIS A 262 22.50 -33.81 -33.91
N ASP A 263 21.93 -34.95 -34.34
CA ASP A 263 21.65 -36.23 -33.65
C ASP A 263 20.97 -36.24 -32.26
N GLU A 264 19.73 -36.74 -32.16
CA GLU A 264 19.35 -38.18 -31.97
C GLU A 264 19.75 -38.68 -30.56
N ALA A 265 18.92 -39.31 -29.73
CA ALA A 265 17.63 -39.96 -29.91
C ALA A 265 16.91 -40.15 -28.55
N GLU A 266 15.58 -40.21 -28.64
CA GLU A 266 14.63 -41.10 -27.94
C GLU A 266 14.51 -41.06 -26.40
N ALA A 267 13.35 -40.63 -25.86
CA ALA A 267 12.09 -41.39 -25.69
C ALA A 267 12.16 -42.35 -24.47
N HIS A 268 11.24 -42.39 -23.52
CA HIS A 268 9.79 -42.51 -23.62
C HIS A 268 9.13 -42.15 -22.26
N GLN A 269 8.00 -41.44 -22.34
CA GLN A 269 6.69 -41.79 -21.75
C GLN A 269 6.67 -42.54 -20.40
N HIS A 270 6.16 -41.87 -19.36
CA HIS A 270 4.79 -42.09 -18.85
C HIS A 270 4.36 -40.92 -17.97
#